data_AF-A0A0V0V9B6-F1
#
_entry.id   AF-A0A0V0V9B6-F1
#
_cell.length_a   1.000
_cell.length_b   1.000
_cell.length_c   1.000
_cell.angle_alpha   90.00
_cell.angle_beta   90.00
_cell.angle_gamma   90.00
#
_symmetry.space_group_name_H-M   'P 1'
#
loop_
_entity.id
_entity.type
_entity.pdbx_description
1 polymer ?
#
loop_
_entity_poly.entity_id
_entity_poly.type
_entity_poly.pdbx_seq_one_letter_code
_entity_poly.pdbx_strand_id
1 'polypeptide(L)'
;MVHYFVKIVPTVYVDLKQNRLLTHQFSVTKSKLDIDVNSPDGLPGFFVSYEFSPLMVQLNEKEKPFTHFLTDICVIVGGVFTVASLIDSFLYHSSRKLAEKIRQGKFN
;
A
#
# COMPACT_ATOMS: atom_id res chain seq x y z
N MET A 1 -0.70 -36.82 -17.16
CA MET A 1 -1.25 -36.69 -15.79
C MET A 1 -1.45 -35.22 -15.47
N VAL A 2 -2.57 -34.83 -14.84
CA VAL A 2 -2.83 -33.44 -14.46
C VAL A 2 -3.10 -33.35 -12.96
N HIS A 3 -2.26 -32.59 -12.27
CA HIS A 3 -2.30 -32.37 -10.83
C HIS A 3 -2.70 -30.94 -10.50
N TYR A 4 -3.68 -30.81 -9.62
CA TYR A 4 -4.13 -29.53 -9.07
C TYR A 4 -3.79 -29.48 -7.58
N PHE A 5 -2.93 -28.54 -7.21
CA PHE A 5 -2.65 -28.21 -5.82
C PHE A 5 -3.48 -27.00 -5.42
N VAL A 6 -4.44 -27.21 -4.52
CA VAL A 6 -5.34 -26.18 -4.01
C VAL A 6 -4.91 -25.80 -2.60
N LYS A 7 -4.46 -24.57 -2.42
CA LYS A 7 -4.16 -24.02 -1.09
C LYS A 7 -5.33 -23.18 -0.62
N ILE A 8 -5.91 -23.53 0.51
CA ILE A 8 -7.05 -22.83 1.11
C ILE A 8 -6.54 -21.98 2.26
N VAL A 9 -6.83 -20.67 2.24
CA VAL A 9 -6.44 -19.70 3.26
C VAL A 9 -7.70 -19.25 4.01
N PRO A 10 -7.87 -19.62 5.29
CA PRO A 10 -8.96 -19.10 6.12
C PRO A 10 -8.87 -17.58 6.21
N THR A 11 -9.98 -16.90 5.96
CA THR A 11 -10.06 -15.44 5.98
C THR A 11 -11.24 -15.00 6.82
N VAL A 12 -11.04 -14.03 7.69
CA VAL A 12 -12.12 -13.44 8.49
C VAL A 12 -12.27 -11.99 8.09
N TYR A 13 -13.46 -11.62 7.63
CA TYR A 13 -13.83 -10.24 7.37
C TYR A 13 -14.56 -9.68 8.59
N VAL A 14 -14.09 -8.53 9.07
CA VAL A 14 -14.68 -7.81 10.21
C VAL A 14 -15.19 -6.46 9.70
N ASP A 15 -16.51 -6.32 9.71
CA ASP A 15 -17.24 -5.09 9.38
C ASP A 15 -17.07 -4.04 10.50
N LEU A 16 -17.39 -2.78 10.21
CA LEU A 16 -17.43 -1.63 11.12
C LEU A 16 -18.36 -1.87 12.31
N LYS A 17 -19.43 -2.66 12.11
CA LYS A 17 -20.35 -3.10 13.16
C LYS A 17 -19.83 -4.28 14.00
N GLN A 18 -18.56 -4.65 13.84
CA GLN A 18 -17.91 -5.82 14.44
C GLN A 18 -18.51 -7.18 14.06
N ASN A 19 -19.29 -7.24 12.97
CA ASN A 19 -19.77 -8.50 12.44
C ASN A 19 -18.62 -9.27 11.81
N ARG A 20 -18.50 -10.56 12.15
CA ARG A 20 -17.44 -11.44 11.64
C ARG A 20 -18.01 -12.37 10.58
N LEU A 21 -17.52 -12.23 9.35
CA LEU A 21 -17.83 -13.14 8.26
C LEU A 21 -16.64 -14.06 8.01
N LEU A 22 -16.83 -15.36 8.24
CA LEU A 22 -15.84 -16.38 7.96
C LEU A 22 -15.89 -16.74 6.47
N THR A 23 -14.77 -16.55 5.78
CA THR A 23 -14.61 -16.84 4.36
C THR A 23 -13.34 -17.66 4.13
N HIS A 24 -13.22 -18.24 2.94
CA HIS A 24 -12.05 -19.02 2.55
C HIS A 24 -11.57 -18.50 1.20
N GLN A 25 -10.32 -18.05 1.16
CA GLN A 25 -9.63 -17.75 -0.09
C GLN A 25 -8.93 -19.01 -0.57
N PHE A 26 -8.75 -19.16 -1.88
CA PHE A 26 -8.05 -20.30 -2.43
C PHE A 26 -7.09 -19.88 -3.54
N SER A 27 -5.98 -20.60 -3.65
CA SER A 27 -5.02 -20.47 -4.74
C SER A 27 -4.78 -21.84 -5.36
N VAL A 28 -4.67 -21.90 -6.68
CA VAL A 28 -4.55 -23.17 -7.42
C VAL A 28 -3.28 -23.17 -8.26
N THR A 29 -2.43 -24.15 -8.04
CA THR A 29 -1.26 -24.43 -8.87
C THR A 29 -1.51 -25.69 -9.69
N LYS A 30 -1.33 -25.60 -11.01
CA LYS A 30 -1.55 -26.71 -11.94
C LYS A 30 -0.20 -27.27 -12.38
N SER A 31 0.01 -28.56 -12.21
CA SER A 31 1.15 -29.28 -12.76
C SER A 31 0.66 -30.28 -13.80
N LYS A 32 1.23 -30.22 -15.00
CA LYS A 32 0.95 -31.18 -16.08
C LYS A 32 2.22 -31.96 -16.33
N LEU A 33 2.11 -33.28 -16.27
CA LEU A 33 3.17 -34.19 -16.69
C LEU A 33 2.69 -34.90 -17.95
N ASP A 34 3.42 -34.72 -19.05
CA ASP A 34 3.19 -35.45 -20.29
C ASP A 34 3.78 -36.85 -20.11
N ILE A 35 2.91 -37.86 -20.15
CA ILE A 35 3.30 -39.26 -19.97
C ILE A 35 3.51 -39.85 -21.36
N ASP A 36 4.72 -40.35 -21.62
CA ASP A 36 5.01 -41.16 -22.81
C ASP A 36 4.58 -42.62 -22.56
N VAL A 37 3.97 -43.25 -23.57
CA VAL A 37 3.32 -44.57 -23.52
C VAL A 37 4.33 -45.69 -23.20
N ASN A 38 5.63 -45.45 -23.41
CA ASN A 38 6.72 -46.40 -23.15
C ASN A 38 7.36 -46.28 -21.75
N SER A 39 6.93 -45.31 -20.92
CA SER A 39 7.48 -45.14 -19.57
C SER A 39 6.60 -45.85 -18.53
N PRO A 40 7.16 -46.66 -17.59
CA PRO A 40 6.38 -47.37 -16.58
C PRO A 40 5.69 -46.46 -15.54
N ASP A 41 6.04 -45.18 -15.51
CA ASP A 41 5.80 -44.27 -14.39
C ASP A 41 4.52 -43.41 -14.48
N GLY A 42 3.53 -43.78 -15.28
CA GLY A 42 2.37 -42.90 -15.42
C GLY A 42 1.04 -43.58 -15.67
N LEU A 43 0.31 -43.89 -14.61
CA LEU A 43 -1.14 -44.05 -14.73
C LEU A 43 -1.74 -42.66 -15.04
N PRO A 44 -2.41 -42.46 -16.19
CA PRO A 44 -3.05 -41.19 -16.48
C PRO A 44 -4.20 -40.97 -15.49
N GLY A 45 -4.18 -39.81 -14.83
CA GLY A 45 -5.21 -39.44 -13.88
C GLY A 45 -5.33 -37.94 -13.67
N PHE A 46 -6.47 -37.55 -13.11
CA PHE A 46 -6.77 -36.23 -12.61
C PHE A 46 -6.71 -36.27 -11.08
N PHE A 47 -5.78 -35.53 -10.50
CA PHE A 47 -5.57 -35.51 -9.06
C PHE A 47 -5.77 -34.09 -8.53
N VAL A 48 -6.52 -33.98 -7.43
CA VAL A 48 -6.75 -32.72 -6.72
C VAL A 48 -6.28 -32.91 -5.29
N SER A 49 -5.19 -32.24 -4.94
CA SER A 49 -4.66 -32.19 -3.58
C SER A 49 -5.03 -30.85 -2.97
N TYR A 50 -5.74 -30.86 -1.85
CA TYR A 50 -6.07 -29.64 -1.11
C TYR A 50 -5.35 -29.60 0.23
N GLU A 51 -4.85 -28.42 0.61
CA GLU A 51 -4.17 -28.19 1.88
C GLU A 51 -4.64 -26.87 2.49
N PHE A 52 -4.88 -26.87 3.80
CA PHE A 52 -5.17 -25.64 4.55
C PHE A 52 -3.88 -24.93 4.91
N SER A 53 -3.81 -23.64 4.61
CA SER A 53 -2.70 -22.80 5.04
C SER A 53 -2.73 -22.63 6.57
N PRO A 54 -1.59 -22.72 7.26
CA PRO A 54 -1.51 -22.43 8.70
C PRO A 54 -1.66 -20.93 9.01
N LEU A 55 -1.74 -20.08 7.98
CA LEU A 55 -1.93 -18.64 8.11
C LEU A 55 -3.41 -18.30 7.95
N MET A 56 -3.94 -17.49 8.86
CA MET A 56 -5.28 -16.91 8.78
C MET A 56 -5.17 -15.41 8.53
N VAL A 57 -5.92 -14.90 7.54
CA VAL A 57 -5.95 -13.48 7.20
C VAL A 57 -7.17 -12.81 7.85
N GLN A 58 -6.96 -11.75 8.62
CA GLN A 58 -8.06 -10.95 9.17
C GLN A 58 -8.13 -9.60 8.47
N LEU A 59 -9.22 -9.37 7.73
CA LEU A 59 -9.53 -8.10 7.08
C LEU A 59 -10.43 -7.29 8.01
N ASN A 60 -9.91 -6.18 8.53
CA ASN A 60 -10.69 -5.26 9.35
C ASN A 60 -11.06 -4.05 8.50
N GLU A 61 -12.36 -3.84 8.32
CA GLU A 61 -12.89 -2.61 7.74
C GLU A 61 -12.68 -1.46 8.75
N LYS A 62 -12.03 -0.38 8.30
CA LYS A 62 -11.80 0.81 9.12
C LYS A 62 -12.33 2.02 8.37
N GLU A 63 -13.26 2.73 9.00
CA GLU A 63 -13.66 4.05 8.54
C GLU A 63 -12.52 5.04 8.79
N LYS A 64 -12.20 5.83 7.78
CA LYS A 64 -11.30 6.97 7.96
C LYS A 64 -12.12 8.11 8.58
N PRO A 65 -11.75 8.61 9.76
CA PRO A 65 -12.52 9.67 10.40
C PRO A 65 -12.42 10.96 9.59
N PHE A 66 -13.51 11.74 9.55
CA PHE A 66 -13.55 13.05 8.90
C PHE A 66 -12.52 14.04 9.49
N THR A 67 -12.04 13.79 10.71
CA THR A 67 -10.96 14.56 11.33
C THR A 67 -9.68 14.52 10.51
N HIS A 68 -9.36 13.40 9.84
CA HIS A 68 -8.18 13.30 8.99
C HIS A 68 -8.25 14.32 7.84
N PHE A 69 -9.42 14.49 7.24
CA PHE A 69 -9.64 15.47 6.19
C PHE A 69 -9.48 16.92 6.68
N LEU A 70 -10.01 17.23 7.87
CA LEU A 70 -9.82 18.55 8.48
C LEU A 70 -8.34 18.83 8.80
N THR A 71 -7.63 17.82 9.30
CA THR A 71 -6.19 17.91 9.55
C THR A 71 -5.43 18.16 8.24
N ASP A 72 -5.77 17.48 7.15
CA ASP A 72 -5.13 17.67 5.84
C ASP A 72 -5.31 19.11 5.33
N ILE A 73 -6.52 19.69 5.47
CA ILE A 73 -6.77 21.11 5.12
C ILE A 73 -5.90 22.05 5.97
N CYS A 74 -5.84 21.82 7.28
CA CYS A 74 -5.05 22.64 8.19
C CYS A 74 -3.56 22.60 7.83
N VAL A 75 -3.04 21.43 7.49
CA VAL A 75 -1.65 21.24 7.05
C VAL A 75 -1.36 22.03 5.78
N ILE A 76 -2.23 21.96 4.78
CA ILE A 76 -2.04 22.68 3.50
C ILE A 76 -2.06 24.19 3.74
N VAL A 77 -3.06 24.71 4.45
CA VAL A 77 -3.20 26.16 4.71
C VAL A 77 -2.05 26.68 5.56
N GLY A 78 -1.71 25.99 6.65
CA GLY A 78 -0.60 26.36 7.52
C GLY A 78 0.76 26.28 6.83
N GLY A 79 0.96 25.27 5.98
CA GLY A 79 2.16 25.12 5.16
C GLY A 79 2.35 26.27 4.18
N VAL A 80 1.30 26.60 3.40
CA VAL A 80 1.35 27.71 2.43
C VAL A 80 1.59 29.05 3.14
N PHE A 81 0.92 29.31 4.25
CA PHE A 81 1.09 30.55 5.01
C PHE A 81 2.53 30.69 5.52
N THR A 82 3.08 29.63 6.11
CA THR A 82 4.46 29.62 6.62
C THR A 82 5.48 29.87 5.51
N VAL A 83 5.32 29.21 4.36
CA VAL A 83 6.23 29.37 3.22
C VAL A 83 6.14 30.78 2.63
N ALA A 84 4.93 31.33 2.48
CA ALA A 84 4.73 32.69 2.00
C ALA A 84 5.37 33.73 2.92
N SER A 85 5.13 33.64 4.24
CA SER A 85 5.74 34.55 5.23
C SER A 85 7.27 34.44 5.27
N LEU A 86 7.82 33.24 5.10
CA LEU A 86 9.26 33.04 5.05
C LEU A 86 9.89 33.70 3.82
N ILE A 87 9.29 33.52 2.65
CA ILE A 87 9.76 34.12 1.40
C ILE A 87 9.70 35.65 1.49
N ASP A 88 8.57 36.20 1.94
CA ASP A 88 8.40 37.65 2.09
C ASP A 88 9.43 38.25 3.06
N SER A 89 9.60 37.62 4.23
CA SER A 89 10.62 38.01 5.20
C SER A 89 12.03 37.94 4.62
N PHE A 90 12.36 36.88 3.87
CA PHE A 90 13.67 36.70 3.26
C PHE A 90 13.97 37.77 2.20
N LEU A 91 13.00 38.08 1.33
CA LEU A 91 13.13 39.11 0.30
C LEU A 91 13.25 40.51 0.92
N TYR A 92 12.45 40.83 1.93
CA TYR A 92 12.51 42.12 2.61
C TYR A 92 13.87 42.35 3.30
N HIS A 93 14.37 41.37 4.04
CA HIS A 93 15.67 41.48 4.70
C HIS A 93 16.84 41.48 3.70
N SER A 94 16.75 40.68 2.64
CA SER A 94 17.80 40.63 1.61
C SER A 94 17.88 41.94 0.83
N SER A 95 16.75 42.48 0.38
CA SER A 95 16.69 43.75 -0.36
C SER A 95 17.18 44.94 0.47
N ARG A 96 16.82 45.04 1.77
CA ARG A 96 17.37 46.08 2.66
C ARG A 96 18.87 45.95 2.86
N LYS A 97 19.38 44.74 3.12
CA LYS A 97 20.81 44.52 3.31
C LYS A 97 21.61 44.76 2.02
N LEU A 98 21.04 44.44 0.86
CA LEU A 98 21.64 44.74 -0.44
C LEU A 98 21.65 46.25 -0.69
N ALA A 99 20.53 46.94 -0.45
CA ALA A 99 20.43 48.39 -0.60
C ALA A 99 21.40 49.12 0.35
N GLU A 100 21.52 48.69 1.61
CA GLU A 100 22.50 49.24 2.55
C GLU A 100 23.94 48.97 2.11
N LYS A 101 24.26 47.76 1.60
CA LYS A 101 25.59 47.44 1.06
C LYS A 101 25.95 48.28 -0.17
N ILE A 102 24.99 48.50 -1.07
CA ILE A 102 25.17 49.36 -2.26
C ILE A 102 25.39 50.81 -1.82
N ARG A 103 24.64 51.29 -0.81
CA ARG A 103 24.80 52.67 -0.28
C ARG A 103 26.13 52.88 0.46
N GLN A 104 26.74 51.82 0.99
CA GLN A 104 28.06 51.85 1.62
C GLN A 104 29.22 51.79 0.60
N GLY A 105 28.94 51.78 -0.71
CA GLY A 105 29.97 51.91 -1.76
C GLY A 105 30.91 50.72 -1.92
N LYS A 106 30.65 49.57 -1.26
CA LYS A 106 31.51 48.36 -1.26
C LYS A 106 31.50 47.54 -2.57
N PHE A 107 31.13 48.14 -3.69
CA PHE A 107 31.19 47.54 -5.03
C PHE A 107 32.16 48.27 -5.97
N ASN A 108 33.04 49.13 -5.44
CA ASN A 108 34.35 49.42 -6.01
C ASN A 108 35.44 48.80 -5.13
#